data_AF-A0A286H6S9-F1
#
_entry.id   AF-A0A286H6S9-F1
#
_cell.length_a   1.000
_cell.length_b   1.000
_cell.length_c   1.000
_cell.angle_alpha   90.00
_cell.angle_beta   90.00
_cell.angle_gamma   90.00
#
_symmetry.space_group_name_H-M   'P 1'
#
loop_
_entity.id
_entity.type
_entity.pdbx_description
1 polymer ?
#
loop_
_entity_poly.entity_id
_entity_poly.type
_entity_poly.pdbx_seq_one_letter_code
_entity_poly.pdbx_strand_id
1 'polypeptide(L)'
;MTDVLAPDLPATVQANAWTGETPAAGPLGRESVRWALQRHGESLPRLLAPEAPADPRDWRDPRVGWGLVLPDDDALADDVKARGEDAPEPLRALLASRPGSPVLRYRPSPSTRFTHLRRYYETHGAQDIALSASARGIREGALPRYLLIHGGPDVIPWEFQYLLNQACAVGRLTLTGAALERYVEALIGGWPNSTARSTSSVVWAVDHGPEDISHLMRETIAARIQAGLAGDGEIGARYLDGSAGDATRIRLCEALADGHPGLVVTTSHGKTGPLSDPQEMLRDLGLPVDGEYGTVDPVTVLDAWEPDGAIWYAHACCSAGSDGSSIFSGLMDPGSQVERLLTGIAALGAHVAPLPEALLGAPKPLRAFVGHVEPTFDWTISHPDTGQPLTMSIKEAFYDHLFQPEPLGLALREPYRHVGEFYGQRDAAYRAFDRGEDVEAVAMVTQLAARDRQSMVILGDPTVVLPPLPSTATGG
;
A
#
# COMPACT_ATOMS: atom_id res chain seq x y z
N MET A 1 -41.51 47.16 -21.26
CA MET A 1 -41.38 46.80 -19.83
C MET A 1 -42.26 47.78 -19.08
N THR A 2 -43.43 47.33 -18.67
CA THR A 2 -44.35 48.11 -17.82
C THR A 2 -43.77 48.13 -16.41
N ASP A 3 -43.38 49.31 -15.93
CA ASP A 3 -43.07 49.52 -14.51
C ASP A 3 -44.31 49.17 -13.70
N VAL A 4 -44.25 48.03 -13.00
CA VAL A 4 -45.24 47.71 -11.97
C VAL A 4 -44.83 48.55 -10.77
N LEU A 5 -45.51 49.70 -10.60
CA LEU A 5 -45.39 50.52 -9.40
C LEU A 5 -45.75 49.65 -8.19
N ALA A 6 -44.77 49.40 -7.33
CA ALA A 6 -45.03 48.77 -6.04
C ALA A 6 -45.97 49.69 -5.23
N PRO A 7 -47.04 49.16 -4.61
CA PRO A 7 -47.94 49.98 -3.81
C PRO A 7 -47.22 50.48 -2.55
N ASP A 8 -47.42 51.75 -2.24
CA ASP A 8 -46.97 52.33 -0.97
C ASP A 8 -47.68 51.66 0.21
N LEU A 9 -46.99 51.52 1.33
CA LEU A 9 -47.58 50.98 2.55
C LEU A 9 -48.63 51.94 3.11
N PRO A 10 -49.82 51.45 3.50
CA PRO A 10 -50.85 52.32 4.05
C PRO A 10 -50.40 52.85 5.43
N ALA A 11 -50.55 54.16 5.66
CA ALA A 11 -50.19 54.78 6.94
C ALA A 11 -51.02 54.23 8.12
N THR A 12 -52.25 53.79 7.84
CA THR A 12 -53.19 53.20 8.80
C THR A 12 -53.89 52.00 8.20
N VAL A 13 -54.12 50.97 9.01
CA VAL A 13 -54.90 49.78 8.64
C VAL A 13 -56.13 49.69 9.53
N GLN A 14 -57.25 49.26 8.95
CA GLN A 14 -58.49 48.98 9.67
C GLN A 14 -58.62 47.47 9.85
N ALA A 15 -58.87 47.04 11.09
CA ALA A 15 -59.28 45.69 11.36
C ALA A 15 -60.80 45.60 11.16
N ASN A 16 -61.28 44.48 10.60
CA ASN A 16 -62.72 44.20 10.50
C ASN A 16 -63.29 43.79 11.88
N ALA A 17 -63.19 44.70 12.85
CA ALA A 17 -63.60 44.54 14.22
C ALA A 17 -64.28 45.83 14.71
N TRP A 18 -65.46 45.69 15.33
CA TRP A 18 -66.21 46.79 15.90
C TRP A 18 -65.95 46.88 17.39
N THR A 19 -65.55 48.05 17.88
CA THR A 19 -65.19 48.25 19.29
C THR A 19 -66.40 48.52 20.20
N GLY A 20 -67.60 48.64 19.62
CA GLY A 20 -68.81 49.11 20.30
C GLY A 20 -69.21 50.52 19.86
N GLU A 21 -68.24 51.38 19.53
CA GLU A 21 -68.46 52.78 19.15
C GLU A 21 -67.92 53.12 17.75
N THR A 22 -66.76 52.57 17.37
CA THR A 22 -66.12 52.83 16.07
C THR A 22 -65.39 51.59 15.51
N PRO A 23 -65.13 51.52 14.20
CA PRO A 23 -64.27 50.48 13.63
C PRO A 23 -62.85 50.57 14.19
N ALA A 24 -62.26 49.43 14.56
CA ALA A 24 -60.90 49.39 15.07
C ALA A 24 -59.90 49.72 13.95
N ALA A 25 -59.19 50.84 14.09
CA ALA A 25 -58.18 51.30 13.14
C ALA A 25 -56.95 51.82 13.88
N GLY A 26 -55.77 51.65 13.30
CA GLY A 26 -54.52 52.13 13.88
C GLY A 26 -53.39 52.26 12.85
N PRO A 27 -52.35 53.04 13.14
CA PRO A 27 -51.19 53.18 12.27
C PRO A 27 -50.43 51.85 12.19
N LEU A 28 -49.79 51.59 11.04
CA LEU A 28 -48.82 50.51 10.97
C LEU A 28 -47.64 50.83 11.90
N GLY A 29 -47.27 49.88 12.75
CA GLY A 29 -46.11 50.02 13.62
C GLY A 29 -44.81 50.15 12.82
N ARG A 30 -43.75 50.74 13.40
CA ARG A 30 -42.44 50.89 12.74
C ARG A 30 -41.81 49.57 12.30
N GLU A 31 -42.20 48.46 12.93
CA GLU A 31 -41.74 47.10 12.62
C GLU A 31 -42.70 46.32 11.69
N SER A 32 -43.75 46.96 11.16
CA SER A 32 -44.76 46.30 10.30
C SER A 32 -44.18 45.69 9.02
N VAL A 33 -43.17 46.34 8.42
CA VAL A 33 -42.43 45.78 7.27
C VAL A 33 -41.65 44.55 7.70
N ARG A 34 -40.96 44.60 8.85
CA ARG A 34 -40.27 43.44 9.40
C ARG A 34 -41.26 42.31 9.70
N TRP A 35 -42.46 42.62 10.18
CA TRP A 35 -43.54 41.66 10.42
C TRP A 35 -44.06 41.03 9.11
N ALA A 36 -44.33 41.82 8.08
CA ALA A 36 -44.76 41.31 6.77
C ALA A 36 -43.67 40.45 6.09
N LEU A 37 -42.41 40.77 6.37
CA LEU A 37 -41.24 40.05 5.87
C LEU A 37 -40.69 39.03 6.89
N GLN A 38 -41.42 38.71 7.96
CA GLN A 38 -40.94 37.78 9.01
C GLN A 38 -40.56 36.43 8.37
N ARG A 39 -39.25 36.21 8.24
CA ARG A 39 -38.56 34.91 8.18
C ARG A 39 -38.90 33.95 7.03
N HIS A 40 -39.24 34.44 5.83
CA HIS A 40 -39.06 33.64 4.59
C HIS A 40 -37.64 33.78 3.99
N GLY A 41 -36.66 34.03 4.85
CA GLY A 41 -35.22 33.99 4.54
C GLY A 41 -34.41 33.29 5.64
N GLU A 42 -35.06 32.59 6.58
CA GLU A 42 -34.34 31.74 7.53
C GLU A 42 -34.01 30.42 6.87
N SER A 43 -32.71 30.28 6.61
CA SER A 43 -32.02 29.08 6.14
C SER A 43 -32.84 28.24 5.19
N LEU A 44 -32.50 28.27 3.89
CA LEU A 44 -32.59 27.03 3.11
C LEU A 44 -32.19 25.88 4.04
N PRO A 45 -33.00 24.82 4.20
CA PRO A 45 -32.59 23.70 5.03
C PRO A 45 -31.18 23.38 4.58
N ARG A 46 -30.21 23.53 5.49
CA ARG A 46 -28.82 23.22 5.18
C ARG A 46 -28.90 21.77 4.76
N LEU A 47 -28.88 21.52 3.45
CA LEU A 47 -28.92 20.19 2.91
C LEU A 47 -27.72 19.54 3.58
N LEU A 48 -27.98 18.66 4.54
CA LEU A 48 -26.97 17.95 5.32
C LEU A 48 -26.36 16.90 4.39
N ALA A 49 -25.89 17.34 3.23
CA ALA A 49 -25.05 16.55 2.38
C ALA A 49 -23.84 16.16 3.25
N PRO A 50 -23.47 14.87 3.26
CA PRO A 50 -22.23 14.47 3.90
C PRO A 50 -21.10 15.33 3.36
N GLU A 51 -20.13 15.65 4.23
CA GLU A 51 -18.93 16.34 3.80
C GLU A 51 -18.30 15.58 2.63
N ALA A 52 -17.69 16.32 1.70
CA ALA A 52 -16.92 15.69 0.64
C ALA A 52 -15.88 14.73 1.26
N PRO A 53 -15.74 13.51 0.72
CA PRO A 53 -14.75 12.57 1.22
C PRO A 53 -13.36 13.19 1.14
N ALA A 54 -12.52 12.90 2.14
CA ALA A 54 -11.12 13.30 2.11
C ALA A 54 -10.41 12.68 0.90
N ASP A 55 -9.46 13.40 0.32
CA ASP A 55 -8.58 12.86 -0.71
C ASP A 55 -7.73 11.73 -0.10
N PRO A 56 -7.88 10.47 -0.54
CA PRO A 56 -7.14 9.35 0.05
C PRO A 56 -5.62 9.48 -0.10
N ARG A 57 -5.13 10.33 -1.01
CA ARG A 57 -3.69 10.61 -1.20
C ARG A 57 -3.11 11.49 -0.08
N ASP A 58 -3.94 12.34 0.53
CA ASP A 58 -3.52 13.20 1.61
C ASP A 58 -3.56 12.47 2.95
N TRP A 59 -2.51 11.68 3.21
CA TRP A 59 -2.34 10.96 4.47
C TRP A 59 -2.25 11.87 5.71
N ARG A 60 -2.03 13.19 5.52
CA ARG A 60 -2.02 14.18 6.61
C ARG A 60 -3.43 14.59 7.04
N ASP A 61 -4.44 14.42 6.19
CA ASP A 61 -5.83 14.65 6.57
C ASP A 61 -6.22 13.68 7.70
N PRO A 62 -6.76 14.17 8.84
CA PRO A 62 -7.11 13.33 9.98
C PRO A 62 -8.20 12.28 9.69
N ARG A 63 -8.94 12.39 8.57
CA ARG A 63 -9.95 11.43 8.08
C ARG A 63 -9.32 10.32 7.23
N VAL A 64 -8.06 10.46 6.84
CA VAL A 64 -7.23 9.49 6.10
C VAL A 64 -6.22 8.89 7.07
N GLY A 65 -5.25 9.70 7.50
CA GLY A 65 -4.32 9.38 8.58
C GLY A 65 -3.21 8.39 8.23
N TRP A 66 -2.08 8.59 8.90
CA TRP A 66 -0.97 7.66 9.03
C TRP A 66 -0.80 7.24 10.49
N GLY A 67 -0.42 5.99 10.75
CA GLY A 67 -0.07 5.49 12.09
C GLY A 67 1.11 4.52 12.09
N LEU A 68 1.74 4.39 13.25
CA LEU A 68 2.86 3.46 13.49
C LEU A 68 2.33 2.23 14.24
N VAL A 69 2.71 1.04 13.78
CA VAL A 69 2.41 -0.24 14.44
C VAL A 69 3.68 -0.78 15.07
N LEU A 70 3.63 -1.01 16.39
CA LEU A 70 4.70 -1.58 17.20
C LEU A 70 4.23 -2.87 17.88
N PRO A 71 5.13 -3.76 18.32
CA PRO A 71 4.75 -4.81 19.26
C PRO A 71 4.18 -4.20 20.55
N ASP A 72 3.21 -4.88 21.16
CA ASP A 72 2.75 -4.54 22.50
C ASP A 72 3.71 -5.12 23.55
N ASP A 73 3.87 -4.39 24.65
CA ASP A 73 4.64 -4.84 25.81
C ASP A 73 3.84 -4.52 27.08
N ASP A 74 3.31 -5.57 27.71
CA ASP A 74 2.52 -5.45 28.94
C ASP A 74 3.37 -4.98 30.14
N ALA A 75 4.71 -4.95 30.04
CA ALA A 75 5.58 -4.40 31.06
C ALA A 75 5.68 -2.86 31.03
N LEU A 76 5.26 -2.22 29.93
CA LEU A 76 5.29 -0.77 29.77
C LEU A 76 3.96 -0.14 30.19
N ALA A 77 4.06 1.07 30.77
CA ALA A 77 2.89 1.87 31.11
C ALA A 77 2.10 2.28 29.85
N ASP A 78 0.77 2.35 29.97
CA ASP A 78 -0.13 2.63 28.86
C ASP A 78 0.12 4.00 28.20
N ASP A 79 0.53 5.00 28.97
CA ASP A 79 0.82 6.34 28.49
C ASP A 79 2.14 6.40 27.69
N VAL A 80 3.17 5.67 28.15
CA VAL A 80 4.42 5.43 27.41
C VAL A 80 4.11 4.78 26.07
N LYS A 81 3.26 3.74 26.07
CA LYS A 81 2.83 3.04 24.85
C LYS A 81 2.01 3.93 23.92
N ALA A 82 1.14 4.77 24.46
CA ALA A 82 0.30 5.69 23.71
C ALA A 82 1.14 6.74 22.96
N ARG A 83 2.18 7.26 23.61
CA ARG A 83 3.11 8.24 23.01
C ARG A 83 4.19 7.62 22.12
N GLY A 84 4.37 6.30 22.17
CA GLY A 84 5.43 5.60 21.42
C GLY A 84 6.83 5.90 21.95
N GLU A 85 6.97 6.20 23.24
CA GLU A 85 8.25 6.53 23.87
C GLU A 85 9.24 5.36 23.88
N ASP A 86 8.73 4.14 23.73
CA ASP A 86 9.46 2.87 23.59
C ASP A 86 9.92 2.58 22.16
N ALA A 87 9.52 3.38 21.17
CA ALA A 87 10.04 3.25 19.82
C ALA A 87 11.51 3.70 19.76
N PRO A 88 12.33 3.13 18.85
CA PRO A 88 13.67 3.64 18.57
C PRO A 88 13.66 5.14 18.27
N GLU A 89 14.74 5.85 18.63
CA GLU A 89 14.85 7.30 18.47
C GLU A 89 14.47 7.81 17.06
N PRO A 90 14.91 7.19 15.94
CA PRO A 90 14.49 7.64 14.62
C PRO A 90 12.96 7.62 14.46
N LEU A 91 12.27 6.57 14.94
CA LEU A 91 10.82 6.49 14.84
C LEU A 91 10.08 7.47 15.75
N ARG A 92 10.66 7.83 16.90
CA ARG A 92 10.14 8.93 17.71
C ARG A 92 10.26 10.27 16.98
N ALA A 93 11.36 10.51 16.26
CA ALA A 93 11.48 11.66 15.38
C ALA A 93 10.48 11.63 14.22
N LEU A 94 10.22 10.45 13.63
CA LEU A 94 9.18 10.29 12.61
C LEU A 94 7.79 10.65 13.14
N LEU A 95 7.40 10.11 14.31
CA LEU A 95 6.15 10.45 14.98
C LEU A 95 6.05 11.97 15.26
N ALA A 96 7.14 12.59 15.70
CA ALA A 96 7.18 14.03 15.94
C ALA A 96 6.97 14.86 14.65
N SER A 97 7.49 14.38 13.51
CA SER A 97 7.27 15.02 12.20
C SER A 97 5.85 14.78 11.61
N ARG A 98 5.07 13.87 12.21
CA ARG A 98 3.71 13.50 11.81
C ARG A 98 2.73 13.68 12.98
N PRO A 99 2.47 14.93 13.40
CA PRO A 99 1.69 15.20 14.60
C PRO A 99 0.28 14.62 14.51
N GLY A 100 -0.17 14.00 15.61
CA GLY A 100 -1.50 13.39 15.73
C GLY A 100 -1.59 11.94 15.24
N SER A 101 -0.53 11.41 14.62
CA SER A 101 -0.47 10.01 14.20
C SER A 101 -0.50 9.06 15.41
N PRO A 102 -1.40 8.06 15.43
CA PRO A 102 -1.49 7.14 16.54
C PRO A 102 -0.39 6.09 16.50
N VAL A 103 0.01 5.65 17.69
CA VAL A 103 0.77 4.41 17.87
C VAL A 103 -0.22 3.28 18.18
N LEU A 104 -0.16 2.25 17.35
CA LEU A 104 -0.98 1.05 17.41
C LEU A 104 -0.11 -0.15 17.79
N ARG A 105 -0.70 -1.12 18.47
CA ARG A 105 0.01 -2.24 19.09
C ARG A 105 -0.48 -3.57 18.56
N TYR A 106 0.45 -4.35 18.03
CA TYR A 106 0.22 -5.73 17.68
C TYR A 106 0.29 -6.59 18.93
N ARG A 107 -0.75 -7.41 19.16
CA ARG A 107 -0.79 -8.38 20.26
C ARG A 107 -0.86 -9.80 19.71
N PRO A 108 0.01 -10.72 20.12
CA PRO A 108 0.05 -12.09 19.60
C PRO A 108 -1.10 -12.99 20.12
N SER A 109 -2.04 -12.44 20.91
CA SER A 109 -3.17 -13.19 21.45
C SER A 109 -4.00 -13.87 20.34
N PRO A 110 -4.31 -15.18 20.45
CA PRO A 110 -5.00 -15.92 19.39
C PRO A 110 -6.34 -15.32 18.94
N SER A 111 -7.07 -14.66 19.82
CA SER A 111 -8.39 -14.08 19.51
C SER A 111 -8.32 -12.74 18.77
N THR A 112 -7.18 -12.03 18.84
CA THR A 112 -7.08 -10.65 18.35
C THR A 112 -5.96 -10.42 17.33
N ARG A 113 -4.94 -11.30 17.30
CA ARG A 113 -3.70 -11.10 16.53
C ARG A 113 -3.88 -10.86 15.02
N PHE A 114 -5.02 -11.26 14.46
CA PHE A 114 -5.33 -11.12 13.04
C PHE A 114 -6.58 -10.29 12.76
N THR A 115 -7.20 -9.74 13.80
CA THR A 115 -8.50 -9.09 13.71
C THR A 115 -8.52 -7.69 14.32
N HIS A 116 -7.53 -7.37 15.17
CA HIS A 116 -7.48 -6.10 15.87
C HIS A 116 -6.04 -5.54 15.97
N LEU A 117 -5.97 -4.22 16.14
CA LEU A 117 -4.81 -3.51 16.67
C LEU A 117 -5.23 -2.82 17.96
N ARG A 118 -4.37 -2.87 18.98
CA ARG A 118 -4.64 -2.15 20.24
C ARG A 118 -4.14 -0.71 20.15
N ARG A 119 -4.95 0.25 20.58
CA ARG A 119 -4.53 1.64 20.79
C ARG A 119 -4.64 1.97 22.26
N TYR A 120 -3.60 2.55 22.83
CA TYR A 120 -3.63 3.12 24.18
C TYR A 120 -3.91 4.61 24.09
N TYR A 121 -4.74 5.11 24.99
CA TYR A 121 -5.08 6.52 25.14
C TYR A 121 -4.70 7.01 26.53
N GLU A 122 -4.14 8.22 26.61
CA GLU A 122 -3.78 8.83 27.88
C GLU A 122 -5.00 9.15 28.76
N THR A 123 -6.17 9.30 28.14
CA THR A 123 -7.39 9.81 28.78
C THR A 123 -8.34 8.72 29.29
N HIS A 124 -8.39 7.55 28.64
CA HIS A 124 -9.39 6.52 28.96
C HIS A 124 -8.91 5.06 28.80
N GLY A 125 -7.60 4.84 28.69
CA GLY A 125 -7.00 3.49 28.66
C GLY A 125 -6.93 2.90 27.26
N ALA A 126 -6.97 1.57 27.15
CA ALA A 126 -6.77 0.86 25.88
C ALA A 126 -8.08 0.53 25.16
N GLN A 127 -8.03 0.51 23.82
CA GLN A 127 -9.11 0.03 22.95
C GLN A 127 -8.54 -0.89 21.86
N ASP A 128 -9.20 -2.03 21.64
CA ASP A 128 -8.92 -2.88 20.48
C ASP A 128 -9.74 -2.39 19.28
N ILE A 129 -9.05 -1.96 18.23
CA ILE A 129 -9.63 -1.43 16.99
C ILE A 129 -9.67 -2.56 15.97
N ALA A 130 -10.86 -2.93 15.50
CA ALA A 130 -11.01 -3.96 14.49
C ALA A 130 -10.35 -3.53 13.16
N LEU A 131 -9.68 -4.45 12.47
CA LEU A 131 -9.08 -4.16 11.16
C LEU A 131 -10.17 -3.91 10.10
N SER A 132 -11.23 -4.71 10.18
CA SER A 132 -12.38 -4.69 9.29
C SER A 132 -13.45 -3.72 9.79
N ALA A 133 -14.08 -2.99 8.85
CA ALA A 133 -15.22 -2.11 9.07
C ALA A 133 -15.05 -0.94 10.08
N SER A 134 -13.89 -0.77 10.70
CA SER A 134 -13.59 0.42 11.51
C SER A 134 -13.57 1.70 10.67
N ALA A 135 -13.99 2.81 11.28
CA ALA A 135 -13.84 4.13 10.67
C ALA A 135 -12.36 4.39 10.32
N ARG A 136 -12.13 5.12 9.23
CA ARG A 136 -10.78 5.50 8.81
C ARG A 136 -10.38 6.87 9.35
N GLY A 137 -9.08 7.06 9.62
CA GLY A 137 -8.51 8.29 10.16
C GLY A 137 -7.76 8.09 11.48
N ILE A 138 -7.35 9.20 12.10
CA ILE A 138 -6.53 9.22 13.34
C ILE A 138 -7.34 9.50 14.61
N ARG A 139 -8.62 9.84 14.48
CA ARG A 139 -9.52 10.09 15.61
C ARG A 139 -9.62 8.87 16.52
N GLU A 140 -10.10 9.08 17.75
CA GLU A 140 -10.34 7.96 18.67
C GLU A 140 -11.27 6.91 18.05
N GLY A 141 -10.91 5.64 18.23
CA GLY A 141 -11.59 4.47 17.68
C GLY A 141 -11.45 4.28 16.16
N ALA A 142 -10.71 5.14 15.45
CA ALA A 142 -10.48 5.00 14.02
C ALA A 142 -9.12 4.34 13.73
N LEU A 143 -9.07 3.65 12.59
CA LEU A 143 -7.85 3.04 12.04
C LEU A 143 -7.31 3.92 10.90
N PRO A 144 -6.05 4.39 10.95
CA PRO A 144 -5.43 5.11 9.85
C PRO A 144 -5.47 4.32 8.53
N ARG A 145 -5.55 5.03 7.40
CA ARG A 145 -5.48 4.40 6.09
C ARG A 145 -4.08 3.93 5.75
N TYR A 146 -3.06 4.60 6.26
CA TYR A 146 -1.66 4.24 6.08
C TYR A 146 -1.07 3.75 7.39
N LEU A 147 -0.42 2.60 7.37
CA LEU A 147 0.18 1.97 8.54
C LEU A 147 1.62 1.57 8.24
N LEU A 148 2.56 2.02 9.08
CA LEU A 148 3.92 1.53 9.05
C LEU A 148 4.12 0.52 10.18
N ILE A 149 4.41 -0.73 9.85
CA ILE A 149 4.85 -1.74 10.81
C ILE A 149 6.34 -1.53 11.08
N HIS A 150 6.73 -1.45 12.35
CA HIS A 150 8.14 -1.55 12.72
C HIS A 150 8.38 -2.78 13.59
N GLY A 151 9.18 -3.70 13.06
CA GLY A 151 9.48 -5.00 13.67
C GLY A 151 9.64 -6.09 12.63
N GLY A 152 10.51 -7.05 12.94
CA GLY A 152 10.73 -8.24 12.15
C GLY A 152 9.49 -9.13 12.06
N PRO A 153 9.41 -10.01 11.05
CA PRO A 153 8.30 -10.95 10.91
C PRO A 153 8.27 -12.04 11.99
N ASP A 154 9.37 -12.24 12.71
CA ASP A 154 9.46 -13.06 13.93
C ASP A 154 8.67 -12.46 15.12
N VAL A 155 8.50 -11.14 15.15
CA VAL A 155 7.76 -10.43 16.21
C VAL A 155 6.33 -10.08 15.76
N ILE A 156 6.19 -9.53 14.55
CA ILE A 156 4.90 -9.19 13.93
C ILE A 156 4.79 -10.02 12.64
N PRO A 157 4.06 -11.14 12.61
CA PRO A 157 4.06 -12.10 11.49
C PRO A 157 3.74 -11.50 10.13
N TRP A 158 4.24 -12.12 9.06
CA TRP A 158 3.88 -11.73 7.70
C TRP A 158 2.38 -11.83 7.44
N GLU A 159 1.74 -12.90 7.94
CA GLU A 159 0.29 -13.10 7.86
C GLU A 159 -0.50 -11.87 8.36
N PHE A 160 0.01 -11.18 9.38
CA PHE A 160 -0.61 -9.96 9.87
C PHE A 160 -0.56 -8.82 8.84
N GLN A 161 0.56 -8.63 8.15
CA GLN A 161 0.68 -7.63 7.08
C GLN A 161 -0.19 -8.00 5.87
N TYR A 162 -0.26 -9.28 5.49
CA TYR A 162 -1.11 -9.74 4.39
C TYR A 162 -2.59 -9.39 4.63
N LEU A 163 -3.04 -9.57 5.86
CA LEU A 163 -4.41 -9.23 6.27
C LEU A 163 -4.64 -7.72 6.31
N LEU A 164 -3.69 -6.95 6.88
CA LEU A 164 -3.80 -5.50 6.93
C LEU A 164 -3.82 -4.85 5.53
N ASN A 165 -3.07 -5.39 4.55
CA ASN A 165 -3.02 -4.88 3.17
C ASN A 165 -4.39 -4.83 2.50
N GLN A 166 -5.32 -5.71 2.89
CA GLN A 166 -6.70 -5.70 2.36
C GLN A 166 -7.54 -4.53 2.91
N ALA A 167 -7.16 -3.99 4.07
CA ALA A 167 -7.92 -3.01 4.82
C ALA A 167 -7.30 -1.59 4.75
N CYS A 168 -5.98 -1.53 4.68
CA CYS A 168 -5.13 -0.34 4.78
C CYS A 168 -3.96 -0.44 3.78
N ALA A 169 -3.33 0.70 3.50
CA ALA A 169 -2.03 0.77 2.85
C ALA A 169 -0.94 0.51 3.89
N VAL A 170 -0.18 -0.59 3.77
CA VAL A 170 0.74 -1.02 4.82
C VAL A 170 2.14 -1.20 4.27
N GLY A 171 3.11 -0.63 4.97
CA GLY A 171 4.51 -0.92 4.74
C GLY A 171 5.18 -1.42 6.02
N ARG A 172 6.38 -1.98 5.89
CA ARG A 172 7.15 -2.54 7.01
C ARG A 172 8.60 -2.06 7.00
N LEU A 173 9.13 -1.71 8.16
CA LEU A 173 10.56 -1.50 8.39
C LEU A 173 11.08 -2.49 9.44
N THR A 174 12.15 -3.20 9.11
CA THR A 174 12.92 -4.06 10.02
C THR A 174 14.31 -3.49 10.34
N LEU A 175 14.66 -2.36 9.71
CA LEU A 175 15.93 -1.69 9.90
C LEU A 175 16.15 -1.30 11.37
N THR A 176 17.40 -1.34 11.81
CA THR A 176 17.82 -0.90 13.13
C THR A 176 19.09 -0.04 13.05
N GLY A 177 19.42 0.64 14.15
CA GLY A 177 20.64 1.45 14.27
C GLY A 177 20.76 2.51 13.16
N ALA A 178 21.97 2.65 12.61
CA ALA A 178 22.26 3.66 11.59
C ALA A 178 21.48 3.49 10.28
N ALA A 179 21.07 2.25 9.94
CA ALA A 179 20.25 2.01 8.75
C ALA A 179 18.83 2.60 8.92
N LEU A 180 18.23 2.40 10.10
CA LEU A 180 16.93 2.99 10.43
C LEU A 180 16.99 4.52 10.49
N GLU A 181 18.04 5.06 11.11
CA GLU A 181 18.29 6.50 11.19
C GLU A 181 18.32 7.13 9.80
N ARG A 182 19.17 6.62 8.90
CA ARG A 182 19.26 7.13 7.52
C ARG A 182 17.94 7.05 6.76
N TYR A 183 17.23 5.93 6.86
CA TYR A 183 15.93 5.76 6.19
C TYR A 183 14.93 6.80 6.69
N VAL A 184 14.82 6.96 8.00
CA VAL A 184 13.86 7.89 8.60
C VAL A 184 14.24 9.35 8.34
N GLU A 185 15.52 9.71 8.40
CA GLU A 185 15.98 11.05 8.03
C GLU A 185 15.65 11.39 6.57
N ALA A 186 15.89 10.45 5.65
CA ALA A 186 15.52 10.61 4.25
C ALA A 186 14.00 10.74 4.09
N LEU A 187 13.22 9.93 4.80
CA LEU A 187 11.75 9.98 4.78
C LEU A 187 11.19 11.31 5.29
N ILE A 188 11.70 11.82 6.42
CA ILE A 188 11.29 13.12 6.98
C ILE A 188 11.69 14.26 6.04
N GLY A 189 12.90 14.20 5.49
CA GLY A 189 13.44 15.21 4.57
C GLY A 189 12.88 15.14 3.14
N GLY A 190 12.12 14.10 2.80
CA GLY A 190 11.60 13.87 1.45
C GLY A 190 12.66 13.44 0.42
N TRP A 191 13.75 12.82 0.86
CA TRP A 191 14.96 12.54 0.09
C TRP A 191 15.58 13.80 -0.53
N PRO A 192 16.14 14.70 0.32
CA PRO A 192 16.68 15.96 -0.16
C PRO A 192 17.86 15.74 -1.11
N ASN A 193 17.89 16.46 -2.24
CA ASN A 193 18.91 16.35 -3.28
C ASN A 193 19.01 14.94 -3.92
N SER A 194 17.92 14.16 -3.87
CA SER A 194 17.80 12.87 -4.55
C SER A 194 18.22 12.97 -6.01
N THR A 195 19.08 12.05 -6.42
CA THR A 195 19.49 11.85 -7.82
C THR A 195 18.53 10.95 -8.59
N ALA A 196 17.62 10.25 -7.91
CA ALA A 196 16.59 9.42 -8.54
C ALA A 196 15.63 10.28 -9.38
N ARG A 197 15.46 9.92 -10.65
CA ARG A 197 14.70 10.69 -11.64
C ARG A 197 13.37 10.03 -11.93
N SER A 198 12.26 10.72 -11.64
CA SER A 198 10.92 10.26 -12.05
C SER A 198 10.78 10.12 -13.56
N THR A 199 11.57 10.85 -14.34
CA THR A 199 11.62 10.72 -15.81
C THR A 199 12.50 9.56 -16.28
N SER A 200 13.00 8.69 -15.40
CA SER A 200 13.82 7.54 -15.78
C SER A 200 13.34 6.29 -15.04
N SER A 201 13.11 5.23 -15.81
CA SER A 201 12.69 3.93 -15.30
C SER A 201 13.54 2.82 -15.91
N VAL A 202 13.80 1.78 -15.15
CA VAL A 202 14.47 0.56 -15.61
C VAL A 202 13.50 -0.60 -15.45
N VAL A 203 13.23 -1.31 -16.55
CA VAL A 203 12.51 -2.59 -16.54
C VAL A 203 13.52 -3.67 -16.96
N TRP A 204 13.74 -4.64 -16.09
CA TRP A 204 14.66 -5.75 -16.31
C TRP A 204 13.91 -7.06 -16.19
N ALA A 205 13.89 -7.84 -17.27
CA ALA A 205 13.03 -9.00 -17.36
C ALA A 205 13.79 -10.20 -17.90
N VAL A 206 14.00 -11.21 -17.07
CA VAL A 206 14.68 -12.44 -17.46
C VAL A 206 13.73 -13.33 -18.26
N ASP A 207 14.28 -14.08 -19.21
CA ASP A 207 13.57 -15.08 -20.00
C ASP A 207 14.50 -16.29 -20.20
N HIS A 208 14.23 -17.38 -19.48
CA HIS A 208 14.94 -18.65 -19.63
C HIS A 208 14.28 -19.59 -20.66
N GLY A 209 13.31 -19.09 -21.44
CA GLY A 209 12.62 -19.84 -22.48
C GLY A 209 11.16 -20.16 -22.16
N PRO A 210 10.38 -20.61 -23.16
CA PRO A 210 8.92 -20.70 -23.10
C PRO A 210 8.37 -21.72 -22.10
N GLU A 211 9.19 -22.66 -21.62
CA GLU A 211 8.81 -23.65 -20.61
C GLU A 211 9.08 -23.15 -19.17
N ASP A 212 9.74 -22.00 -19.02
CA ASP A 212 10.07 -21.40 -17.73
C ASP A 212 9.12 -20.24 -17.42
N ILE A 213 8.71 -20.12 -16.15
CA ILE A 213 7.81 -19.05 -15.68
C ILE A 213 8.37 -17.63 -15.94
N SER A 214 9.69 -17.46 -16.05
CA SER A 214 10.32 -16.18 -16.40
C SER A 214 9.85 -15.63 -17.74
N HIS A 215 9.62 -16.49 -18.74
CA HIS A 215 9.03 -16.09 -20.01
C HIS A 215 7.62 -15.50 -19.81
N LEU A 216 6.80 -16.17 -18.98
CA LEU A 216 5.45 -15.71 -18.67
C LEU A 216 5.45 -14.40 -17.87
N MET A 217 6.33 -14.26 -16.88
CA MET A 217 6.48 -13.01 -16.10
C MET A 217 6.93 -11.85 -16.98
N ARG A 218 7.87 -12.08 -17.90
CA ARG A 218 8.30 -11.10 -18.90
C ARG A 218 7.10 -10.59 -19.71
N GLU A 219 6.32 -11.49 -20.32
CA GLU A 219 5.20 -11.15 -21.20
C GLU A 219 4.03 -10.48 -20.47
N THR A 220 3.68 -11.00 -19.28
CA THR A 220 2.47 -10.58 -18.56
C THR A 220 2.69 -9.39 -17.62
N ILE A 221 3.92 -9.15 -17.16
CA ILE A 221 4.22 -8.09 -16.19
C ILE A 221 5.17 -7.08 -16.82
N ALA A 222 6.41 -7.49 -17.11
CA ALA A 222 7.46 -6.55 -17.47
C ALA A 222 7.18 -5.83 -18.79
N ALA A 223 6.85 -6.56 -19.85
CA ALA A 223 6.54 -6.00 -21.16
C ALA A 223 5.32 -5.06 -21.11
N ARG A 224 4.33 -5.34 -20.25
CA ARG A 224 3.14 -4.51 -20.08
C ARG A 224 3.45 -3.20 -19.35
N ILE A 225 4.24 -3.27 -18.29
CA ILE A 225 4.73 -2.07 -17.58
C ILE A 225 5.61 -1.24 -18.51
N GLN A 226 6.56 -1.88 -19.20
CA GLN A 226 7.44 -1.23 -20.16
C GLN A 226 6.66 -0.54 -21.27
N ALA A 227 5.62 -1.18 -21.82
CA ALA A 227 4.79 -0.57 -22.86
C ALA A 227 4.06 0.70 -22.37
N GLY A 228 3.59 0.69 -21.12
CA GLY A 228 3.04 1.90 -20.48
C GLY A 228 4.09 3.01 -20.37
N LEU A 229 5.23 2.69 -19.77
CA LEU A 229 6.32 3.64 -19.55
C LEU A 229 6.90 4.22 -20.86
N ALA A 230 7.13 3.38 -21.87
CA ALA A 230 7.66 3.81 -23.16
C ALA A 230 6.64 4.56 -24.03
N GLY A 231 5.35 4.42 -23.72
CA GLY A 231 4.28 5.20 -24.35
C GLY A 231 4.17 6.63 -23.80
N ASP A 232 4.81 6.92 -22.67
CA ASP A 232 4.84 8.23 -22.04
C ASP A 232 6.02 9.06 -22.57
N GLY A 233 5.74 10.27 -23.06
CA GLY A 233 6.76 11.15 -23.65
C GLY A 233 7.73 11.77 -22.65
N GLU A 234 7.42 11.73 -21.35
CA GLU A 234 8.27 12.29 -20.28
C GLU A 234 9.15 11.23 -19.60
N ILE A 235 8.87 9.95 -19.82
CA ILE A 235 9.56 8.85 -19.14
C ILE A 235 10.56 8.17 -20.09
N GLY A 236 11.84 8.27 -19.77
CA GLY A 236 12.89 7.44 -20.35
C GLY A 236 12.83 6.02 -19.77
N ALA A 237 12.21 5.10 -20.50
CA ALA A 237 12.04 3.70 -20.08
C ALA A 237 13.11 2.77 -20.70
N ARG A 238 14.13 2.40 -19.93
CA ARG A 238 15.16 1.44 -20.36
C ARG A 238 14.68 0.01 -20.10
N TYR A 239 14.50 -0.76 -21.18
CA TYR A 239 14.12 -2.17 -21.11
C TYR A 239 15.34 -3.07 -21.33
N LEU A 240 15.63 -3.93 -20.36
CA LEU A 240 16.65 -4.97 -20.44
C LEU A 240 15.92 -6.30 -20.63
N ASP A 241 15.73 -6.67 -21.91
CA ASP A 241 14.90 -7.80 -22.33
C ASP A 241 15.72 -9.11 -22.39
N GLY A 242 15.37 -10.07 -21.53
CA GLY A 242 16.00 -11.39 -21.46
C GLY A 242 15.85 -12.22 -22.73
N SER A 243 14.78 -12.03 -23.51
CA SER A 243 14.62 -12.70 -24.81
C SER A 243 15.66 -12.23 -25.84
N ALA A 244 16.24 -11.04 -25.63
CA ALA A 244 17.35 -10.50 -26.40
C ALA A 244 18.73 -10.77 -25.75
N GLY A 245 18.76 -11.42 -24.58
CA GLY A 245 19.97 -11.67 -23.80
C GLY A 245 20.46 -10.47 -22.99
N ASP A 246 19.66 -9.41 -22.84
CA ASP A 246 20.08 -8.17 -22.17
C ASP A 246 19.89 -8.20 -20.65
N ALA A 247 19.10 -9.14 -20.12
CA ALA A 247 18.77 -9.25 -18.70
C ALA A 247 19.89 -9.91 -17.87
N THR A 248 21.08 -9.31 -17.88
CA THR A 248 22.22 -9.69 -17.03
C THR A 248 22.35 -8.77 -15.82
N ARG A 249 22.96 -9.23 -14.72
CA ARG A 249 23.23 -8.38 -13.54
C ARG A 249 24.15 -7.19 -13.85
N ILE A 250 25.09 -7.37 -14.79
CA ILE A 250 26.01 -6.31 -15.23
C ILE A 250 25.23 -5.19 -15.92
N ARG A 251 24.38 -5.54 -16.90
CA ARG A 251 23.53 -4.58 -17.61
C ARG A 251 22.53 -3.87 -16.69
N LEU A 252 22.02 -4.57 -15.68
CA LEU A 252 21.19 -3.96 -14.65
C LEU A 252 21.99 -2.89 -13.88
N CYS A 253 23.17 -3.21 -13.36
CA CYS A 253 24.01 -2.26 -12.64
C CYS A 253 24.38 -1.05 -13.50
N GLU A 254 24.76 -1.25 -14.76
CA GLU A 254 25.00 -0.16 -15.72
C GLU A 254 23.76 0.72 -15.90
N ALA A 255 22.58 0.12 -16.05
CA ALA A 255 21.32 0.84 -16.22
C ALA A 255 20.95 1.68 -14.99
N LEU A 256 21.18 1.14 -13.79
CA LEU A 256 20.96 1.85 -12.54
C LEU A 256 21.92 3.03 -12.39
N ALA A 257 23.21 2.81 -12.62
CA ALA A 257 24.25 3.83 -12.52
C ALA A 257 24.10 4.97 -13.54
N ASP A 258 23.81 4.65 -14.81
CA ASP A 258 23.60 5.65 -15.86
C ASP A 258 22.28 6.41 -15.69
N GLY A 259 21.25 5.67 -15.28
CA GLY A 259 19.86 6.10 -15.31
C GLY A 259 19.42 6.86 -14.07
N HIS A 260 19.97 6.54 -12.91
CA HIS A 260 19.42 6.93 -11.61
C HIS A 260 17.88 6.86 -11.62
N PRO A 261 17.29 5.69 -11.92
CA PRO A 261 15.86 5.60 -12.17
C PRO A 261 15.05 5.88 -10.89
N GLY A 262 13.92 6.57 -11.03
CA GLY A 262 12.92 6.70 -9.97
C GLY A 262 12.19 5.37 -9.74
N LEU A 263 12.00 4.57 -10.79
CA LEU A 263 11.35 3.27 -10.73
C LEU A 263 12.23 2.16 -11.32
N VAL A 264 12.43 1.11 -10.53
CA VAL A 264 13.09 -0.13 -10.95
C VAL A 264 12.07 -1.27 -10.90
N VAL A 265 11.92 -1.99 -12.00
CA VAL A 265 11.04 -3.17 -12.09
C VAL A 265 11.88 -4.36 -12.53
N THR A 266 11.88 -5.43 -11.74
CA THR A 266 12.60 -6.68 -12.04
C THR A 266 11.64 -7.86 -12.05
N THR A 267 11.70 -8.69 -13.09
CA THR A 267 10.96 -9.98 -13.15
C THR A 267 11.93 -11.12 -13.43
N SER A 268 12.04 -12.08 -12.50
CA SER A 268 12.96 -13.22 -12.60
C SER A 268 12.60 -14.32 -11.58
N HIS A 269 13.37 -15.40 -11.55
CA HIS A 269 13.43 -16.25 -10.35
C HIS A 269 14.02 -15.49 -9.17
N GLY A 270 13.67 -15.92 -7.96
CA GLY A 270 14.35 -15.53 -6.72
C GLY A 270 15.16 -16.72 -6.20
N LYS A 271 16.42 -16.47 -5.80
CA LYS A 271 17.31 -17.54 -5.33
C LYS A 271 16.81 -18.13 -4.00
N THR A 272 16.60 -19.44 -3.98
CA THR A 272 16.01 -20.18 -2.85
C THR A 272 16.77 -21.49 -2.58
N GLY A 273 18.07 -21.48 -2.89
CA GLY A 273 18.97 -22.60 -2.64
C GLY A 273 20.42 -22.13 -2.49
N PRO A 274 21.36 -23.06 -2.24
CA PRO A 274 21.16 -24.51 -2.21
C PRO A 274 20.45 -25.00 -0.94
N LEU A 275 19.53 -25.97 -1.07
CA LEU A 275 18.77 -26.53 0.06
C LEU A 275 19.64 -27.29 1.07
N SER A 276 20.85 -27.69 0.68
CA SER A 276 21.82 -28.38 1.53
C SER A 276 22.60 -27.45 2.45
N ASP A 277 22.56 -26.13 2.22
CA ASP A 277 23.25 -25.14 3.05
C ASP A 277 22.28 -24.01 3.42
N PRO A 278 21.60 -24.12 4.57
CA PRO A 278 20.67 -23.09 5.04
C PRO A 278 21.31 -21.72 5.25
N GLN A 279 22.61 -21.64 5.56
CA GLN A 279 23.29 -20.37 5.78
C GLN A 279 23.55 -19.65 4.44
N GLU A 280 23.98 -20.39 3.43
CA GLU A 280 24.09 -19.87 2.06
C GLU A 280 22.72 -19.45 1.52
N MET A 281 21.71 -20.30 1.71
CA MET A 281 20.34 -20.03 1.26
C MET A 281 19.76 -18.78 1.92
N LEU A 282 19.99 -18.58 3.22
CA LEU A 282 19.54 -17.37 3.94
C LEU A 282 20.23 -16.11 3.41
N ARG A 283 21.55 -16.17 3.17
CA ARG A 283 22.33 -15.05 2.63
C ARG A 283 21.86 -14.61 1.25
N ASP A 284 21.41 -15.55 0.43
CA ASP A 284 21.06 -15.30 -0.97
C ASP A 284 19.53 -15.34 -1.22
N LEU A 285 18.73 -15.41 -0.15
CA LEU A 285 17.29 -15.61 -0.23
C LEU A 285 16.61 -14.53 -1.08
N GLY A 286 15.84 -14.95 -2.07
CA GLY A 286 15.01 -14.06 -2.89
C GLY A 286 15.79 -13.12 -3.82
N LEU A 287 17.13 -13.23 -3.89
CA LEU A 287 17.92 -12.42 -4.82
C LEU A 287 17.48 -12.72 -6.27
N PRO A 288 17.18 -11.69 -7.09
CA PRO A 288 16.87 -11.87 -8.50
C PRO A 288 17.98 -12.64 -9.22
N VAL A 289 17.61 -13.62 -10.04
CA VAL A 289 18.52 -14.45 -10.83
C VAL A 289 18.49 -13.98 -12.29
N ASP A 290 19.65 -13.67 -12.85
CA ASP A 290 19.81 -13.14 -14.21
C ASP A 290 19.76 -14.23 -15.31
N GLY A 291 19.79 -13.80 -16.58
CA GLY A 291 19.75 -14.71 -17.74
C GLY A 291 20.92 -15.69 -17.83
N GLU A 292 22.01 -15.47 -17.07
CA GLU A 292 23.18 -16.34 -16.97
C GLU A 292 23.19 -17.17 -15.67
N TYR A 293 22.10 -17.15 -14.91
CA TYR A 293 21.95 -17.76 -13.58
C TYR A 293 22.86 -17.14 -12.49
N GLY A 294 23.38 -15.94 -12.72
CA GLY A 294 24.01 -15.12 -11.70
C GLY A 294 22.99 -14.40 -10.83
N THR A 295 23.34 -14.07 -9.59
CA THR A 295 22.45 -13.36 -8.67
C THR A 295 22.72 -11.86 -8.65
N VAL A 296 21.66 -11.06 -8.53
CA VAL A 296 21.75 -9.62 -8.26
C VAL A 296 22.07 -9.42 -6.79
N ASP A 297 23.37 -9.44 -6.48
CA ASP A 297 23.91 -9.28 -5.13
C ASP A 297 23.83 -7.82 -4.65
N PRO A 298 23.35 -7.55 -3.42
CA PRO A 298 23.17 -6.20 -2.92
C PRO A 298 24.47 -5.40 -2.79
N VAL A 299 25.60 -6.05 -2.47
CA VAL A 299 26.90 -5.35 -2.36
C VAL A 299 27.31 -4.84 -3.74
N THR A 300 27.22 -5.70 -4.76
CA THR A 300 27.54 -5.35 -6.14
C THR A 300 26.64 -4.22 -6.66
N VAL A 301 25.34 -4.25 -6.33
CA VAL A 301 24.42 -3.18 -6.72
C VAL A 301 24.79 -1.87 -6.04
N LEU A 302 25.06 -1.88 -4.73
CA LEU A 302 25.39 -0.66 -3.96
C LEU A 302 26.78 -0.10 -4.28
N ASP A 303 27.72 -0.93 -4.72
CA ASP A 303 29.03 -0.48 -5.22
C ASP A 303 28.90 0.26 -6.57
N ALA A 304 27.89 -0.09 -7.38
CA ALA A 304 27.65 0.52 -8.68
C ALA A 304 26.67 1.71 -8.63
N TRP A 305 25.73 1.72 -7.69
CA TRP A 305 24.61 2.66 -7.67
C TRP A 305 24.09 2.95 -6.26
N GLU A 306 23.79 4.22 -5.99
CA GLU A 306 23.07 4.64 -4.80
C GLU A 306 21.56 4.72 -5.08
N PRO A 307 20.69 4.00 -4.30
CA PRO A 307 19.25 3.99 -4.55
C PRO A 307 18.59 5.37 -4.51
N ASP A 308 19.04 6.19 -3.56
CA ASP A 308 18.78 7.63 -3.47
C ASP A 308 17.33 8.05 -3.75
N GLY A 309 16.39 7.30 -3.19
CA GLY A 309 14.97 7.58 -3.30
C GLY A 309 14.24 6.95 -4.48
N ALA A 310 14.81 5.97 -5.15
CA ALA A 310 14.09 5.11 -6.10
C ALA A 310 13.03 4.24 -5.39
N ILE A 311 12.10 3.67 -6.15
CA ILE A 311 11.19 2.60 -5.74
C ILE A 311 11.53 1.36 -6.56
N TRP A 312 11.66 0.21 -5.89
CA TRP A 312 11.97 -1.06 -6.55
C TRP A 312 10.81 -2.03 -6.40
N TYR A 313 10.34 -2.57 -7.53
CA TYR A 313 9.42 -3.70 -7.55
C TYR A 313 10.09 -4.96 -8.11
N ALA A 314 10.13 -6.03 -7.31
CA ALA A 314 10.71 -7.31 -7.68
C ALA A 314 9.66 -8.43 -7.68
N HIS A 315 9.24 -8.83 -8.87
CA HIS A 315 8.41 -10.02 -9.05
C HIS A 315 9.31 -11.25 -9.17
N ALA A 316 9.65 -11.82 -8.01
CA ALA A 316 10.50 -12.99 -7.85
C ALA A 316 10.14 -13.71 -6.53
N CYS A 317 10.28 -15.03 -6.49
CA CYS A 317 9.99 -15.83 -5.30
C CYS A 317 10.81 -15.35 -4.10
N CYS A 318 10.16 -15.11 -2.96
CA CYS A 318 10.80 -14.70 -1.71
C CYS A 318 11.61 -13.39 -1.80
N SER A 319 11.39 -12.54 -2.82
CA SER A 319 12.13 -11.29 -3.03
C SER A 319 11.97 -10.26 -1.90
N ALA A 320 10.92 -10.37 -1.10
CA ALA A 320 10.72 -9.57 0.11
C ALA A 320 11.13 -10.30 1.40
N GLY A 321 11.18 -11.64 1.40
CA GLY A 321 11.48 -12.43 2.58
C GLY A 321 10.94 -13.86 2.50
N SER A 322 10.87 -14.52 3.65
CA SER A 322 10.24 -15.84 3.85
C SER A 322 9.44 -15.86 5.16
N ASP A 323 8.49 -16.78 5.28
CA ASP A 323 7.79 -17.10 6.52
C ASP A 323 8.30 -18.44 7.11
N GLY A 324 8.13 -18.65 8.41
CA GLY A 324 8.50 -19.90 9.09
C GLY A 324 7.59 -21.09 8.78
N SER A 325 6.51 -20.84 8.04
CA SER A 325 5.63 -21.86 7.47
C SER A 325 5.17 -21.39 6.10
N SER A 326 5.24 -22.25 5.08
CA SER A 326 4.72 -21.86 3.77
C SER A 326 3.19 -21.88 3.75
N ILE A 327 2.58 -20.80 3.27
CA ILE A 327 1.14 -20.75 2.98
C ILE A 327 0.72 -21.79 1.93
N PHE A 328 1.67 -22.38 1.20
CA PHE A 328 1.45 -23.45 0.22
C PHE A 328 1.71 -24.86 0.78
N SER A 329 1.88 -24.99 2.11
CA SER A 329 2.00 -26.29 2.76
C SER A 329 0.83 -27.23 2.39
N GLY A 330 1.16 -28.45 1.99
CA GLY A 330 0.20 -29.48 1.55
C GLY A 330 -0.29 -29.34 0.11
N LEU A 331 0.20 -28.36 -0.66
CA LEU A 331 -0.15 -28.21 -2.08
C LEU A 331 0.51 -29.29 -2.96
N MET A 332 1.73 -29.67 -2.63
CA MET A 332 2.58 -30.53 -3.45
C MET A 332 2.69 -31.94 -2.85
N ASP A 333 2.91 -32.94 -3.71
CA ASP A 333 3.15 -34.32 -3.25
C ASP A 333 4.34 -34.38 -2.28
N PRO A 334 4.23 -35.15 -1.18
CA PRO A 334 5.33 -35.32 -0.23
C PRO A 334 6.60 -35.83 -0.92
N GLY A 335 7.73 -35.14 -0.70
CA GLY A 335 9.00 -35.52 -1.32
C GLY A 335 9.14 -35.14 -2.80
N SER A 336 8.23 -34.35 -3.37
CA SER A 336 8.48 -33.68 -4.65
C SER A 336 9.60 -32.64 -4.51
N GLN A 337 10.18 -32.20 -5.63
CA GLN A 337 11.23 -31.16 -5.60
C GLN A 337 10.68 -29.84 -5.05
N VAL A 338 9.46 -29.47 -5.43
CA VAL A 338 8.82 -28.23 -4.99
C VAL A 338 8.42 -28.31 -3.51
N GLU A 339 7.95 -29.46 -3.02
CA GLU A 339 7.69 -29.63 -1.58
C GLU A 339 8.97 -29.47 -0.76
N ARG A 340 10.08 -30.11 -1.16
CA ARG A 340 11.38 -29.92 -0.50
C ARG A 340 11.85 -28.47 -0.52
N LEU A 341 11.60 -27.75 -1.61
CA LEU A 341 11.91 -26.32 -1.73
C LEU A 341 11.11 -25.50 -0.71
N LEU A 342 9.78 -25.66 -0.67
CA LEU A 342 8.90 -24.95 0.24
C LEU A 342 9.24 -25.24 1.71
N THR A 343 9.48 -26.52 2.04
CA THR A 343 9.90 -26.95 3.37
C THR A 343 11.28 -26.39 3.74
N GLY A 344 12.22 -26.36 2.79
CA GLY A 344 13.55 -25.78 2.99
C GLY A 344 13.51 -24.28 3.25
N ILE A 345 12.69 -23.52 2.50
CA ILE A 345 12.47 -22.08 2.72
C ILE A 345 11.85 -21.85 4.10
N ALA A 346 10.78 -22.58 4.43
CA ALA A 346 10.11 -22.44 5.72
C ALA A 346 11.04 -22.76 6.92
N ALA A 347 11.95 -23.72 6.75
CA ALA A 347 12.92 -24.09 7.77
C ALA A 347 13.95 -22.99 8.09
N LEU A 348 14.11 -21.98 7.22
CA LEU A 348 14.91 -20.80 7.54
C LEU A 348 14.27 -19.97 8.64
N GLY A 349 12.95 -19.97 8.74
CA GLY A 349 12.18 -19.09 9.62
C GLY A 349 11.64 -17.86 8.92
N ALA A 350 11.01 -16.99 9.69
CA ALA A 350 10.45 -15.75 9.19
C ALA A 350 11.55 -14.67 9.10
N HIS A 351 11.84 -14.20 7.88
CA HIS A 351 12.91 -13.24 7.59
C HIS A 351 12.51 -12.25 6.50
N VAL A 352 13.19 -11.10 6.48
CA VAL A 352 13.20 -10.18 5.33
C VAL A 352 14.36 -10.57 4.42
N ALA A 353 14.19 -10.41 3.11
CA ALA A 353 15.23 -10.74 2.15
C ALA A 353 16.42 -9.75 2.22
N PRO A 354 17.65 -10.21 1.95
CA PRO A 354 18.87 -9.40 2.00
C PRO A 354 18.86 -8.17 1.07
N LEU A 355 18.31 -8.29 -0.14
CA LEU A 355 18.29 -7.17 -1.10
C LEU A 355 17.48 -5.96 -0.58
N PRO A 356 16.19 -6.09 -0.21
CA PRO A 356 15.46 -4.94 0.33
C PRO A 356 16.08 -4.37 1.60
N GLU A 357 16.60 -5.20 2.52
CA GLU A 357 17.25 -4.69 3.74
C GLU A 357 18.47 -3.83 3.41
N ALA A 358 19.32 -4.27 2.48
CA ALA A 358 20.49 -3.52 2.05
C ALA A 358 20.13 -2.20 1.36
N LEU A 359 19.15 -2.21 0.45
CA LEU A 359 18.76 -1.02 -0.32
C LEU A 359 18.00 0.01 0.54
N LEU A 360 17.11 -0.42 1.42
CA LEU A 360 16.40 0.46 2.36
C LEU A 360 17.34 1.00 3.43
N GLY A 361 18.34 0.22 3.84
CA GLY A 361 19.34 0.61 4.83
C GLY A 361 20.55 1.34 4.26
N ALA A 362 20.62 1.59 2.95
CA ALA A 362 21.80 2.18 2.29
C ALA A 362 22.14 3.60 2.81
N PRO A 363 23.36 4.11 2.57
CA PRO A 363 23.72 5.50 2.86
C PRO A 363 22.74 6.52 2.27
N LYS A 364 22.33 6.30 1.02
CA LYS A 364 21.21 6.99 0.37
C LYS A 364 20.10 5.97 0.09
N PRO A 365 19.10 5.88 0.96
CA PRO A 365 18.19 4.74 0.99
C PRO A 365 17.19 4.77 -0.17
N LEU A 366 16.70 3.58 -0.52
CA LEU A 366 15.50 3.42 -1.34
C LEU A 366 14.27 4.03 -0.65
N ARG A 367 13.25 4.48 -1.39
CA ARG A 367 11.95 4.89 -0.82
C ARG A 367 11.18 3.69 -0.29
N ALA A 368 11.02 2.68 -1.14
CA ALA A 368 10.32 1.45 -0.81
C ALA A 368 10.72 0.34 -1.76
N PHE A 369 10.61 -0.89 -1.26
CA PHE A 369 10.75 -2.11 -2.02
C PHE A 369 9.42 -2.86 -2.00
N VAL A 370 8.99 -3.40 -3.14
CA VAL A 370 7.80 -4.23 -3.27
C VAL A 370 8.22 -5.60 -3.77
N GLY A 371 7.82 -6.66 -3.10
CA GLY A 371 8.21 -8.02 -3.46
C GLY A 371 7.31 -9.08 -2.84
N HIS A 372 7.63 -10.34 -3.06
CA HIS A 372 6.85 -11.48 -2.54
C HIS A 372 7.58 -12.15 -1.39
N VAL A 373 6.86 -12.54 -0.35
CA VAL A 373 7.39 -13.34 0.77
C VAL A 373 7.35 -14.84 0.47
N GLU A 374 6.42 -15.26 -0.39
CA GLU A 374 6.22 -16.66 -0.75
C GLU A 374 6.49 -16.87 -2.24
N PRO A 375 6.68 -18.13 -2.69
CA PRO A 375 6.83 -18.42 -4.12
C PRO A 375 5.60 -18.07 -4.95
N THR A 376 5.84 -17.68 -6.19
CA THR A 376 4.82 -17.40 -7.21
C THR A 376 4.71 -18.57 -8.19
N PHE A 377 3.50 -18.84 -8.67
CA PHE A 377 3.23 -19.90 -9.65
C PHE A 377 2.65 -19.32 -10.94
N ASP A 378 2.85 -20.02 -12.05
CA ASP A 378 2.34 -19.68 -13.39
C ASP A 378 0.81 -19.47 -13.39
N TRP A 379 0.06 -20.33 -12.70
CA TRP A 379 -1.39 -20.26 -12.53
C TRP A 379 -1.89 -19.01 -11.79
N THR A 380 -0.98 -18.25 -11.17
CA THR A 380 -1.34 -17.02 -10.46
C THR A 380 -1.22 -15.79 -11.35
N ILE A 381 -0.40 -15.84 -12.41
CA ILE A 381 -0.13 -14.70 -13.30
C ILE A 381 -0.84 -14.81 -14.64
N SER A 382 -1.34 -15.99 -15.00
CA SER A 382 -2.17 -16.21 -16.19
C SER A 382 -3.35 -17.13 -15.85
N HIS A 383 -4.54 -16.78 -16.35
CA HIS A 383 -5.72 -17.61 -16.20
C HIS A 383 -5.55 -18.91 -17.00
N PRO A 384 -5.67 -20.10 -16.39
CA PRO A 384 -5.32 -21.36 -17.05
C PRO A 384 -6.18 -21.67 -18.28
N ASP A 385 -7.48 -21.35 -18.25
CA ASP A 385 -8.37 -21.67 -19.37
C ASP A 385 -8.29 -20.69 -20.55
N THR A 386 -8.04 -19.40 -20.28
CA THR A 386 -8.13 -18.33 -21.30
C THR A 386 -6.77 -17.77 -21.69
N GLY A 387 -5.72 -18.07 -20.92
CA GLY A 387 -4.41 -17.43 -21.04
C GLY A 387 -4.43 -15.93 -20.71
N GLN A 388 -5.53 -15.41 -20.13
CA GLN A 388 -5.65 -14.00 -19.81
C GLN A 388 -4.66 -13.64 -18.69
N PRO A 389 -3.82 -12.61 -18.87
CA PRO A 389 -2.95 -12.12 -17.80
C PRO A 389 -3.76 -11.63 -16.59
N LEU A 390 -3.36 -12.04 -15.39
CA LEU A 390 -3.98 -11.67 -14.11
C LEU A 390 -3.24 -10.52 -13.40
N THR A 391 -2.39 -9.81 -14.13
CA THR A 391 -1.38 -8.87 -13.61
C THR A 391 -1.66 -7.42 -14.00
N MET A 392 -2.83 -7.12 -14.59
CA MET A 392 -3.15 -5.77 -15.07
C MET A 392 -3.13 -4.72 -13.97
N SER A 393 -3.65 -5.02 -12.77
CA SER A 393 -3.63 -4.09 -11.64
C SER A 393 -2.22 -3.81 -11.11
N ILE A 394 -1.25 -4.71 -11.35
CA ILE A 394 0.17 -4.45 -11.07
C ILE A 394 0.71 -3.41 -12.06
N LYS A 395 0.38 -3.52 -13.34
CA LYS A 395 0.73 -2.50 -14.35
C LYS A 395 0.11 -1.15 -13.99
N GLU A 396 -1.16 -1.13 -13.61
CA GLU A 396 -1.85 0.10 -13.23
C GLU A 396 -1.20 0.73 -12.00
N ALA A 397 -0.85 -0.07 -10.99
CA ALA A 397 -0.16 0.42 -9.80
C ALA A 397 1.17 1.11 -10.14
N PHE A 398 2.05 0.46 -10.91
CA PHE A 398 3.41 0.96 -11.15
C PHE A 398 3.55 1.96 -12.29
N TYR A 399 2.52 2.13 -13.12
CA TYR A 399 2.50 3.15 -14.16
C TYR A 399 1.39 4.18 -13.93
N ASP A 400 0.12 3.79 -13.98
CA ASP A 400 -0.99 4.75 -13.99
C ASP A 400 -1.12 5.48 -12.64
N HIS A 401 -0.88 4.82 -11.51
CA HIS A 401 -1.03 5.41 -10.18
C HIS A 401 0.26 6.04 -9.66
N LEU A 402 1.39 5.33 -9.73
CA LEU A 402 2.63 5.78 -9.12
C LEU A 402 3.16 7.11 -9.69
N PHE A 403 2.88 7.39 -10.97
CA PHE A 403 3.22 8.66 -11.63
C PHE A 403 2.15 9.76 -11.48
N GLN A 404 1.03 9.48 -10.79
CA GLN A 404 -0.05 10.42 -10.44
C GLN A 404 0.05 10.94 -8.99
N PRO A 405 1.27 11.30 -8.57
CA PRO A 405 1.72 11.41 -7.18
C PRO A 405 0.96 10.60 -6.10
N GLU A 406 0.48 9.40 -6.42
CA GLU A 406 -0.21 8.57 -5.43
C GLU A 406 0.82 7.93 -4.48
N PRO A 407 0.55 7.92 -3.16
CA PRO A 407 1.36 7.13 -2.25
C PRO A 407 1.40 5.66 -2.65
N LEU A 408 2.56 5.03 -2.58
CA LEU A 408 2.77 3.67 -3.07
C LEU A 408 1.77 2.65 -2.51
N GLY A 409 1.45 2.76 -1.22
CA GLY A 409 0.46 1.87 -0.60
C GLY A 409 -0.96 2.07 -1.10
N LEU A 410 -1.31 3.26 -1.61
CA LEU A 410 -2.57 3.51 -2.29
C LEU A 410 -2.54 2.98 -3.74
N ALA A 411 -1.43 3.19 -4.44
CA ALA A 411 -1.25 2.68 -5.81
C ALA A 411 -1.40 1.14 -5.87
N LEU A 412 -0.97 0.42 -4.83
CA LEU A 412 -1.11 -1.03 -4.72
C LEU A 412 -2.46 -1.52 -4.15
N ARG A 413 -3.41 -0.62 -3.91
CA ARG A 413 -4.72 -0.98 -3.31
C ARG A 413 -5.52 -1.95 -4.18
N GLU A 414 -5.48 -1.78 -5.50
CA GLU A 414 -6.25 -2.61 -6.43
C GLU A 414 -5.73 -4.06 -6.49
N PRO A 415 -4.42 -4.32 -6.63
CA PRO A 415 -3.86 -5.66 -6.46
C PRO A 415 -4.32 -6.36 -5.17
N TYR A 416 -4.37 -5.65 -4.04
CA TYR A 416 -4.83 -6.21 -2.76
C TYR A 416 -6.35 -6.44 -2.71
N ARG A 417 -7.14 -5.67 -3.46
CA ARG A 417 -8.60 -5.85 -3.53
C ARG A 417 -8.96 -7.20 -4.16
N HIS A 418 -8.19 -7.66 -5.14
CA HIS A 418 -8.41 -8.95 -5.80
C HIS A 418 -8.30 -10.15 -4.85
N VAL A 419 -7.57 -10.04 -3.73
CA VAL A 419 -7.51 -11.09 -2.71
C VAL A 419 -8.92 -11.47 -2.23
N GLY A 420 -9.74 -10.48 -1.91
CA GLY A 420 -11.12 -10.71 -1.46
C GLY A 420 -12.00 -11.28 -2.56
N GLU A 421 -11.80 -10.86 -3.82
CA GLU A 421 -12.50 -11.40 -4.98
C GLU A 421 -12.18 -12.88 -5.18
N PHE A 422 -10.90 -13.25 -5.17
CA PHE A 422 -10.46 -14.63 -5.32
C PHE A 422 -10.95 -15.51 -4.17
N TYR A 423 -10.90 -15.06 -2.92
CA TYR A 423 -11.47 -15.85 -1.82
C TYR A 423 -12.98 -15.99 -1.90
N GLY A 424 -13.69 -14.98 -2.40
CA GLY A 424 -15.13 -15.07 -2.67
C GLY A 424 -15.46 -16.11 -3.74
N GLN A 425 -14.66 -16.15 -4.83
CA GLN A 425 -14.79 -17.18 -5.86
C GLN A 425 -14.46 -18.58 -5.33
N ARG A 426 -13.40 -18.71 -4.53
CA ARG A 426 -13.05 -19.97 -3.86
C ARG A 426 -14.18 -20.48 -2.97
N ASP A 427 -14.78 -19.61 -2.16
CA ASP A 427 -15.91 -19.98 -1.30
C ASP A 427 -17.13 -20.43 -2.11
N ALA A 428 -17.41 -19.77 -3.24
CA ALA A 428 -18.47 -20.18 -4.16
C ALA A 428 -18.17 -21.56 -4.78
N ALA A 429 -16.92 -21.79 -5.20
CA ALA A 429 -16.46 -23.08 -5.73
C ALA A 429 -16.56 -24.19 -4.67
N TYR A 430 -16.15 -23.96 -3.43
CA TYR A 430 -16.32 -24.95 -2.36
C TYR A 430 -17.78 -25.32 -2.12
N ARG A 431 -18.69 -24.34 -2.08
CA ARG A 431 -20.12 -24.63 -1.94
C ARG A 431 -20.71 -25.38 -3.13
N ALA A 432 -20.17 -25.20 -4.33
CA ALA A 432 -20.56 -25.94 -5.54
C ALA A 432 -20.01 -27.36 -5.53
N PHE A 433 -18.78 -27.56 -5.07
CA PHE A 433 -18.18 -28.87 -4.85
C PHE A 433 -19.02 -29.72 -3.87
N ASP A 434 -19.48 -29.12 -2.77
CA ASP A 434 -20.37 -29.80 -1.81
C ASP A 434 -21.72 -30.24 -2.40
N ARG A 435 -22.12 -29.67 -3.55
CA ARG A 435 -23.30 -30.07 -4.32
C ARG A 435 -23.00 -31.10 -5.42
N GLY A 436 -21.75 -31.52 -5.56
CA GLY A 436 -21.30 -32.46 -6.58
C GLY A 436 -21.01 -31.84 -7.95
N GLU A 437 -20.75 -30.53 -8.01
CA GLU A 437 -20.29 -29.86 -9.23
C GLU A 437 -18.76 -30.01 -9.40
N ASP A 438 -18.29 -30.09 -10.65
CA ASP A 438 -16.86 -30.17 -11.02
C ASP A 438 -16.25 -28.76 -11.05
N VAL A 439 -15.61 -28.38 -9.94
CA VAL A 439 -15.13 -27.00 -9.67
C VAL A 439 -13.79 -26.97 -8.93
N GLU A 440 -13.11 -28.11 -8.81
CA GLU A 440 -11.85 -28.26 -8.09
C GLU A 440 -10.76 -27.36 -8.67
N ALA A 441 -10.66 -27.28 -10.00
CA ALA A 441 -9.71 -26.41 -10.68
C ALA A 441 -9.95 -24.93 -10.34
N VAL A 442 -11.22 -24.50 -10.30
CA VAL A 442 -11.60 -23.13 -9.93
C VAL A 442 -11.20 -22.84 -8.49
N ALA A 443 -11.51 -23.75 -7.56
CA ALA A 443 -11.11 -23.60 -6.15
C ALA A 443 -9.58 -23.51 -5.99
N MET A 444 -8.83 -24.32 -6.73
CA MET A 444 -7.36 -24.30 -6.72
C MET A 444 -6.79 -22.98 -7.25
N VAL A 445 -7.16 -22.58 -8.47
CA VAL A 445 -6.66 -21.36 -9.12
C VAL A 445 -6.94 -20.13 -8.27
N THR A 446 -8.18 -20.00 -7.78
CA THR A 446 -8.58 -18.85 -6.97
C THR A 446 -7.88 -18.83 -5.62
N GLN A 447 -7.64 -19.99 -5.00
CA GLN A 447 -6.83 -20.06 -3.77
C GLN A 447 -5.37 -19.68 -4.00
N LEU A 448 -4.74 -20.18 -5.06
CA LEU A 448 -3.36 -19.86 -5.41
C LEU A 448 -3.21 -18.37 -5.72
N ALA A 449 -4.10 -17.82 -6.55
CA ALA A 449 -4.08 -16.41 -6.90
C ALA A 449 -4.30 -15.51 -5.67
N ALA A 450 -5.24 -15.85 -4.78
CA ALA A 450 -5.44 -15.09 -3.54
C ALA A 450 -4.18 -15.05 -2.67
N ARG A 451 -3.54 -16.22 -2.48
CA ARG A 451 -2.34 -16.36 -1.64
C ARG A 451 -1.11 -15.65 -2.21
N ASP A 452 -0.92 -15.72 -3.52
CA ASP A 452 0.16 -15.01 -4.21
C ASP A 452 -0.01 -13.48 -4.11
N ARG A 453 -1.22 -12.95 -4.35
CA ARG A 453 -1.46 -11.50 -4.17
C ARG A 453 -1.37 -11.05 -2.71
N GLN A 454 -1.71 -11.91 -1.76
CA GLN A 454 -1.54 -11.63 -0.34
C GLN A 454 -0.07 -11.53 0.08
N SER A 455 0.80 -12.36 -0.49
CA SER A 455 2.21 -12.42 -0.12
C SER A 455 3.06 -11.30 -0.75
N MET A 456 2.48 -10.49 -1.64
CA MET A 456 3.10 -9.26 -2.13
C MET A 456 3.06 -8.17 -1.06
N VAL A 457 4.22 -7.69 -0.61
CA VAL A 457 4.33 -6.73 0.50
C VAL A 457 5.14 -5.50 0.12
N ILE A 458 4.91 -4.41 0.85
CA ILE A 458 5.72 -3.20 0.81
C ILE A 458 6.67 -3.22 2.01
N LEU A 459 7.96 -3.03 1.72
CA LEU A 459 9.01 -2.76 2.69
C LEU A 459 9.43 -1.29 2.54
N GLY A 460 9.39 -0.52 3.63
CA GLY A 460 9.41 0.94 3.62
C GLY A 460 8.10 1.54 4.14
N ASP A 461 8.02 2.88 4.18
CA ASP A 461 6.79 3.61 4.53
C ASP A 461 5.79 3.59 3.36
N PRO A 462 4.53 3.19 3.56
CA PRO A 462 3.55 3.12 2.48
C PRO A 462 3.14 4.50 1.92
N THR A 463 3.51 5.60 2.58
CA THR A 463 3.16 6.97 2.14
C THR A 463 4.17 7.55 1.14
N VAL A 464 5.25 6.84 0.81
CA VAL A 464 6.23 7.35 -0.15
C VAL A 464 5.62 7.50 -1.53
N VAL A 465 6.03 8.55 -2.24
CA VAL A 465 5.62 8.87 -3.61
C VAL A 465 6.87 8.97 -4.47
N LEU A 466 6.74 8.71 -5.78
CA LEU A 466 7.76 9.17 -6.72
C LEU A 466 7.77 10.71 -6.76
N PRO A 467 8.93 11.33 -7.05
CA PRO A 467 8.94 12.74 -7.44
C PRO A 467 7.95 12.97 -8.59
N PRO A 468 7.23 14.10 -8.62
CA PRO A 468 6.30 14.37 -9.72
C PRO A 468 7.05 14.44 -11.06
N LEU A 469 6.36 14.09 -12.14
CA LEU A 469 6.84 14.35 -13.48
C LEU A 469 6.85 15.87 -13.76
N PRO A 470 7.68 16.36 -14.70
CA PRO A 470 7.72 17.77 -15.06
C PRO A 470 6.33 18.37 -15.38
N SER A 471 5.46 17.63 -16.09
CA SER A 471 4.09 18.09 -16.39
C SER A 471 3.19 18.23 -15.17
N THR A 472 3.39 17.44 -14.12
CA THR A 472 2.56 17.47 -12.91
C THR A 472 3.14 18.37 -11.82
N ALA A 473 4.43 18.73 -11.91
CA ALA A 473 5.12 19.58 -10.94
C ALA A 473 4.68 21.06 -10.95
N THR A 474 4.03 21.54 -12.02
CA THR A 474 3.70 22.97 -12.20
C THR A 474 2.28 23.37 -11.76
N GLY A 475 1.49 22.42 -11.26
CA GLY A 475 0.09 22.64 -10.85
C GLY A 475 -0.17 22.61 -9.34
N GLY A 476 0.86 22.52 -8.51
CA GLY A 476 0.78 22.39 -7.04
C GLY A 476 0.95 23.69 -6.27
#